data_AF-A0A9D2SKN0-F1
#
_entry.id   AF-A0A9D2SKN0-F1
#
_cell.length_a   1.000
_cell.length_b   1.000
_cell.length_c   1.000
_cell.angle_alpha   90.00
_cell.angle_beta   90.00
_cell.angle_gamma   90.00
#
_symmetry.space_group_name_H-M   'P 1'
#
loop_
_entity.id
_entity.type
_entity.pdbx_description
1 polymer ?
#
loop_
_entity_poly.entity_id
_entity_poly.type
_entity_poly.pdbx_seq_one_letter_code
_entity_poly.pdbx_strand_id
1 'polypeptide(L)'
;MQNEIELAPRSIRRKYVSIQQYCDYLRMVLNLNEIFFRFTARKFQLPRTLPRTLSREEIKELILAATFQYQQAWSEYKERLAVRNMCIIELLFCLGLRVGELSALDMADYWPEENTVLIRGKGRKESY
;
A
#
# COMPACT_ATOMS: atom_id res chain seq x y z
N MET A 1 -7.08 -27.83 10.57
CA MET A 1 -6.37 -26.56 10.88
C MET A 1 -6.63 -25.41 9.91
N GLN A 2 -6.25 -25.44 8.62
CA GLN A 2 -6.55 -24.28 7.72
C GLN A 2 -8.05 -24.12 7.41
N ASN A 3 -8.82 -25.21 7.42
CA ASN A 3 -10.26 -25.20 7.13
C ASN A 3 -11.15 -24.97 8.37
N GLU A 4 -10.59 -24.91 9.57
CA GLU A 4 -11.36 -24.72 10.83
C GLU A 4 -11.37 -23.27 11.30
N ILE A 5 -10.57 -22.41 10.68
CA ILE A 5 -10.42 -21.01 11.04
C ILE A 5 -10.78 -20.21 9.80
N GLU A 6 -11.79 -19.34 9.87
CA GLU A 6 -12.22 -18.43 8.79
C GLU A 6 -11.19 -17.32 8.49
N LEU A 7 -9.89 -17.67 8.44
CA LEU A 7 -8.81 -16.74 8.17
C LEU A 7 -8.11 -17.11 6.87
N ALA A 8 -7.89 -16.10 6.02
CA ALA A 8 -7.08 -16.26 4.82
C ALA A 8 -5.67 -16.80 5.17
N PRO A 9 -5.07 -17.65 4.33
CA PRO A 9 -3.74 -18.22 4.58
C PRO A 9 -2.64 -17.18 4.88
N ARG A 10 -2.73 -15.99 4.25
CA ARG A 10 -1.83 -14.86 4.50
C ARG A 10 -1.98 -14.31 5.92
N SER A 11 -3.20 -14.25 6.45
CA SER A 11 -3.49 -13.83 7.82
C SER A 11 -2.96 -14.83 8.84
N ILE A 12 -3.13 -16.13 8.58
CA ILE A 12 -2.59 -17.19 9.44
C ILE A 12 -1.06 -17.11 9.49
N ARG A 13 -0.39 -17.00 8.33
CA ARG A 13 1.07 -16.84 8.27
C ARG A 13 1.54 -15.60 9.02
N ARG A 14 0.83 -14.47 8.90
CA ARG A 14 1.17 -13.23 9.63
C ARG A 14 1.12 -13.45 11.14
N LYS A 15 0.02 -14.02 11.66
CA LYS A 15 -0.13 -14.31 13.10
C LYS A 15 0.97 -15.25 13.60
N TYR A 16 1.27 -16.29 12.83
CA TYR A 16 2.32 -17.23 13.14
C TYR A 16 3.69 -16.54 13.28
N VAL A 17 4.07 -15.69 12.32
CA VAL A 17 5.34 -14.96 12.34
C VAL A 17 5.41 -14.03 13.57
N SER A 18 4.32 -13.37 13.94
CA SER A 18 4.26 -12.54 15.15
C SER A 18 4.51 -13.35 16.43
N ILE A 19 3.93 -14.54 16.56
CA ILE A 19 4.15 -15.42 17.72
C ILE A 19 5.61 -15.90 17.74
N GLN A 20 6.15 -16.30 16.59
CA GLN A 20 7.55 -16.72 16.49
C GLN A 20 8.50 -15.60 16.94
N GLN A 21 8.31 -14.38 16.45
CA GLN A 21 9.12 -13.22 16.85
C GLN A 21 9.03 -12.94 18.35
N TYR A 22 7.85 -13.11 18.96
CA TYR A 22 7.69 -12.97 20.41
C TYR A 22 8.44 -14.07 21.20
N CYS A 23 8.35 -15.33 20.77
CA CYS A 23 9.13 -16.41 21.39
C CYS A 23 10.64 -16.19 21.23
N ASP A 24 11.09 -15.71 20.06
CA ASP A 24 12.49 -15.37 19.81
C ASP A 24 12.98 -14.23 20.72
N TYR A 25 12.15 -13.20 20.92
CA TYR A 25 12.40 -12.14 21.90
C TYR A 25 12.50 -12.67 23.33
N LEU A 26 11.58 -13.54 23.78
CA LEU A 26 11.65 -14.13 25.12
C LEU A 26 12.91 -14.98 25.31
N ARG A 27 13.33 -15.74 24.29
CA ARG A 27 14.59 -16.51 24.36
C ARG A 27 15.78 -15.60 24.57
N MET A 28 15.82 -14.47 23.85
CA MET A 28 16.86 -13.47 23.98
C MET A 28 16.87 -12.84 25.38
N VAL A 29 15.71 -12.42 25.90
CA VAL A 29 15.62 -11.72 27.19
C VAL A 29 15.84 -12.65 28.38
N LEU A 30 15.35 -13.89 28.31
CA LEU A 30 15.43 -14.86 29.41
C LEU A 30 16.66 -15.78 29.31
N ASN A 31 17.51 -15.59 28.31
CA ASN A 31 18.70 -16.42 28.02
C ASN A 31 18.40 -17.93 27.97
N LEU A 32 17.29 -18.28 27.29
CA LEU A 32 16.80 -19.66 27.21
C LEU A 32 17.41 -20.34 25.97
N ASN A 33 18.00 -21.53 26.17
CA ASN A 33 18.53 -22.35 25.09
C ASN A 33 17.47 -23.23 24.40
N GLU A 34 16.24 -23.26 24.92
CA GLU A 34 15.16 -24.05 24.34
C GLU A 34 14.53 -23.38 23.12
N ILE A 35 14.04 -24.18 22.18
CA ILE A 35 13.32 -23.68 21.00
C ILE A 35 11.83 -23.94 21.20
N PHE A 36 11.12 -22.93 21.70
CA PHE A 36 9.67 -22.99 21.94
C PHE A 36 8.86 -23.20 20.67
N PHE A 37 9.36 -22.72 19.54
CA PHE A 37 8.60 -22.69 18.30
C PHE A 37 9.54 -22.79 17.09
N ARG A 38 9.29 -23.75 16.19
CA ARG A 38 10.12 -23.99 15.01
C ARG A 38 9.26 -23.91 13.76
N PHE A 39 9.56 -22.92 12.90
CA PHE A 39 8.84 -22.74 11.64
C PHE A 39 9.35 -23.68 10.56
N THR A 40 8.42 -24.36 9.90
CA THR A 40 8.69 -24.99 8.61
C THR A 40 7.82 -24.33 7.55
N ALA A 41 8.46 -23.53 6.69
CA ALA A 41 7.80 -22.84 5.58
C ALA A 41 6.98 -23.76 4.66
N ARG A 42 7.31 -25.06 4.64
CA ARG A 42 6.60 -26.08 3.85
C ARG A 42 5.14 -26.30 4.30
N LYS A 43 4.76 -25.96 5.54
CA LYS A 43 3.40 -26.20 6.05
C LYS A 43 2.35 -25.17 5.58
N PHE A 44 2.77 -24.03 5.04
CA PHE A 44 1.88 -22.98 4.57
C PHE A 44 2.24 -22.57 3.15
N GLN A 45 1.65 -23.25 2.16
CA GLN A 45 1.68 -22.79 0.79
C GLN A 45 0.70 -21.61 0.67
N LEU A 46 1.22 -20.41 0.45
CA LEU A 46 0.35 -19.31 0.03
C LEU A 46 -0.03 -19.58 -1.43
N PRO A 47 -1.33 -19.54 -1.78
CA PRO A 47 -1.71 -19.52 -3.18
C PRO A 47 -1.03 -18.32 -3.84
N ARG A 48 -0.32 -18.57 -4.95
CA ARG A 48 0.30 -17.51 -5.75
C ARG A 48 -0.81 -16.78 -6.51
N THR A 49 -1.40 -15.76 -5.88
CA THR A 49 -2.29 -14.84 -6.57
C THR A 49 -1.43 -13.87 -7.36
N LEU A 50 -1.63 -13.82 -8.68
CA LEU A 50 -1.07 -12.73 -9.49
C LEU A 50 -1.60 -11.40 -8.94
N PRO A 51 -0.76 -10.35 -8.83
CA PRO A 51 -1.24 -9.01 -8.53
C PRO A 51 -2.35 -8.65 -9.52
N ARG A 52 -3.48 -8.13 -9.03
CA ARG A 52 -4.49 -7.56 -9.90
C ARG A 52 -3.94 -6.24 -10.42
N THR A 53 -3.51 -6.22 -11.68
CA THR A 53 -3.04 -5.03 -12.38
C THR A 53 -4.13 -4.54 -13.31
N LEU A 54 -4.26 -3.22 -13.45
CA LEU A 54 -5.11 -2.64 -14.47
C LEU A 54 -4.47 -2.85 -15.85
N SER A 55 -5.30 -3.19 -16.83
CA SER A 55 -4.96 -3.17 -18.25
C SER A 55 -4.80 -1.73 -18.74
N ARG A 56 -4.22 -1.58 -19.93
CA ARG A 56 -4.03 -0.25 -20.54
C ARG A 56 -5.36 0.43 -20.81
N GLU A 57 -6.37 -0.35 -21.20
CA GLU A 57 -7.73 0.09 -21.46
C GLU A 57 -8.40 0.59 -20.17
N GLU A 58 -8.32 -0.19 -19.09
CA GLU A 58 -8.87 0.21 -17.77
C GLU A 58 -8.20 1.49 -17.23
N ILE A 59 -6.90 1.68 -17.45
CA ILE A 59 -6.20 2.91 -17.07
C ILE A 59 -6.73 4.11 -17.87
N LYS A 60 -6.93 3.96 -19.19
CA LYS A 60 -7.49 5.02 -20.02
C LYS A 60 -8.90 5.38 -19.58
N GLU A 61 -9.75 4.37 -19.31
CA GLU A 61 -11.10 4.59 -18.81
C GLU A 61 -11.10 5.32 -17.47
N LEU A 62 -10.18 4.98 -16.55
CA LEU A 62 -10.03 5.64 -15.26
C LEU A 62 -9.68 7.13 -15.42
N ILE A 63 -8.71 7.45 -16.28
CA ILE A 63 -8.30 8.85 -16.55
C ILE A 63 -9.46 9.62 -17.21
N LEU A 64 -10.11 9.03 -18.22
CA LEU A 64 -11.25 9.65 -18.90
C LEU A 64 -12.42 9.91 -17.95
N ALA A 65 -12.70 8.99 -17.03
CA ALA A 65 -13.75 9.15 -16.03
C ALA A 65 -13.45 10.33 -15.10
N ALA A 66 -12.19 10.53 -14.70
CA ALA A 66 -11.79 11.69 -13.89
C ALA A 66 -11.97 13.01 -14.66
N THR A 67 -11.57 13.05 -15.93
CA THR A 67 -11.77 14.21 -16.81
C THR A 67 -13.24 14.54 -17.02
N PHE A 68 -14.08 13.52 -17.22
CA PHE A 68 -15.52 13.70 -17.38
C PHE A 68 -16.17 14.25 -16.10
N GLN A 69 -15.74 13.81 -14.91
CA GLN A 69 -16.22 14.36 -13.64
C GLN A 69 -15.91 15.86 -13.49
N TYR A 70 -14.75 16.30 -13.99
CA TYR A 70 -14.40 17.71 -14.01
C TYR A 70 -15.29 18.51 -14.97
N GLN A 71 -15.51 18.00 -16.18
CA GLN A 71 -16.37 18.66 -17.18
C GLN A 71 -17.83 18.78 -16.73
N GLN A 72 -18.33 17.83 -15.93
CA GLN A 72 -19.70 17.82 -15.40
C GLN A 72 -19.85 18.52 -14.05
N ALA A 73 -18.80 19.17 -13.55
CA ALA A 73 -18.87 19.92 -12.32
C ALA A 73 -19.79 21.14 -12.48
N TRP A 74 -20.88 21.16 -11.71
CA TRP A 74 -21.90 22.22 -11.75
C TRP A 74 -21.78 23.23 -10.61
N SER A 75 -20.85 23.01 -9.68
CA SER A 75 -20.56 23.92 -8.57
C SER A 75 -19.06 23.96 -8.29
N GLU A 76 -18.61 25.08 -7.74
CA GLU A 76 -17.21 25.29 -7.33
C GLU A 76 -16.71 24.17 -6.39
N TYR A 77 -17.57 23.69 -5.49
CA TYR A 77 -17.23 22.56 -4.62
C TYR A 77 -16.96 21.27 -5.41
N LYS A 78 -17.80 20.95 -6.40
CA LYS A 78 -17.61 19.76 -7.24
C LYS A 78 -16.40 19.89 -8.15
N GLU A 79 -16.14 21.09 -8.65
CA GLU A 79 -14.97 21.39 -9.47
C GLU A 79 -13.68 21.14 -8.69
N ARG A 80 -13.57 21.69 -7.47
CA ARG A 80 -12.42 21.45 -6.57
C ARG A 80 -12.20 19.96 -6.28
N LEU A 81 -13.27 19.21 -6.04
CA LEU A 81 -13.17 17.75 -5.84
C LEU A 81 -12.71 17.02 -7.10
N ALA A 82 -13.19 17.41 -8.27
CA ALA A 82 -12.82 16.78 -9.52
C ALA A 82 -11.35 17.04 -9.88
N VAL A 83 -10.87 18.28 -9.73
CA VAL A 83 -9.45 18.63 -9.90
C VAL A 83 -8.57 17.83 -8.93
N ARG A 84 -8.96 17.75 -7.66
CA ARG A 84 -8.25 16.94 -6.66
C ARG A 84 -8.18 15.47 -7.08
N ASN A 85 -9.31 14.88 -7.48
CA ASN A 85 -9.37 13.47 -7.86
C ASN A 85 -8.54 13.17 -9.11
N MET A 86 -8.54 14.09 -10.09
CA MET A 86 -7.71 14.00 -11.29
C MET A 86 -6.23 13.98 -10.92
N CYS A 87 -5.79 14.95 -10.10
CA CYS A 87 -4.41 15.01 -9.61
C CYS A 87 -4.02 13.74 -8.83
N ILE A 88 -4.91 13.20 -7.99
CA ILE A 88 -4.67 11.93 -7.28
C ILE A 88 -4.41 10.79 -8.26
N ILE A 89 -5.26 10.63 -9.28
CA ILE A 89 -5.14 9.54 -10.26
C ILE A 89 -3.85 9.69 -11.07
N GLU A 90 -3.53 10.91 -11.53
CA GLU A 90 -2.33 11.19 -12.29
C GLU A 90 -1.05 10.94 -11.47
N LEU A 91 -0.99 11.40 -10.23
CA LEU A 91 0.18 11.18 -9.36
C LEU A 91 0.37 9.69 -9.05
N LEU A 92 -0.70 8.94 -8.77
CA LEU A 92 -0.62 7.49 -8.57
C LEU A 92 -0.13 6.78 -9.83
N PHE A 93 -0.60 7.20 -11.01
CA PHE A 93 -0.26 6.57 -12.27
C PHE A 93 1.15 6.91 -12.77
N CYS A 94 1.52 8.19 -12.74
CA CYS A 94 2.79 8.69 -13.29
C CYS A 94 3.97 8.44 -12.36
N LEU A 95 3.79 8.60 -11.04
CA LEU A 95 4.87 8.50 -10.06
C LEU A 95 4.87 7.15 -9.31
N GLY A 96 3.83 6.33 -9.48
CA GLY A 96 3.73 5.02 -8.83
C GLY A 96 3.63 5.10 -7.29
N LEU A 97 3.09 6.21 -6.76
CA LEU A 97 2.97 6.42 -5.33
C LEU A 97 2.07 5.37 -4.68
N ARG A 98 2.38 5.01 -3.44
CA ARG A 98 1.41 4.31 -2.59
C ARG A 98 0.34 5.31 -2.15
N VAL A 99 -0.89 4.83 -1.99
CA VAL A 99 -2.00 5.66 -1.48
C VAL A 99 -1.64 6.39 -0.19
N GLY A 100 -0.93 5.71 0.72
CA GLY A 100 -0.47 6.30 1.97
C GLY A 100 0.60 7.39 1.81
N GLU A 101 1.45 7.29 0.79
CA GLU A 101 2.46 8.31 0.47
C GLU A 101 1.78 9.55 -0.12
N LEU A 102 0.87 9.34 -1.09
CA LEU A 102 0.10 10.42 -1.68
C LEU A 102 -0.76 11.15 -0.65
N SER A 103 -1.44 10.43 0.24
CA SER A 103 -2.31 11.03 1.27
C SER A 103 -1.56 11.84 2.32
N ALA A 104 -0.23 11.68 2.40
CA ALA A 104 0.63 12.38 3.34
C ALA A 104 1.39 13.56 2.71
N LEU A 105 1.21 13.81 1.40
CA LEU A 105 1.79 14.97 0.72
C LEU A 105 1.18 16.26 1.25
N ASP A 106 2.03 17.26 1.42
CA ASP A 106 1.64 18.63 1.76
C ASP A 106 2.16 19.62 0.69
N MET A 107 1.63 20.84 0.67
CA MET A 107 2.08 21.91 -0.22
C MET A 107 3.56 22.23 -0.05
N ALA A 108 4.12 22.01 1.16
CA ALA A 108 5.55 22.17 1.44
C ALA A 108 6.43 21.13 0.72
N ASP A 109 5.85 20.02 0.25
CA ASP A 109 6.57 18.97 -0.46
C ASP A 109 6.62 19.21 -1.97
N TYR A 110 5.88 20.20 -2.49
CA TYR A 110 5.87 20.55 -3.90
C TYR A 110 6.77 21.76 -4.18
N TRP A 111 7.77 21.58 -5.04
CA TRP A 111 8.63 22.65 -5.53
C TRP A 111 8.27 23.01 -6.97
N PRO A 112 7.50 24.09 -7.19
CA PRO A 112 7.02 24.47 -8.51
C PRO A 112 8.14 24.89 -9.46
N GLU A 113 9.21 25.52 -8.95
CA GLU A 113 10.38 25.94 -9.74
C GLU A 113 11.06 24.75 -10.45
N GLU A 114 11.09 23.60 -9.78
CA GLU A 114 11.77 22.39 -10.24
C GLU A 114 10.79 21.31 -10.74
N ASN A 115 9.48 21.59 -10.76
CA ASN A 115 8.41 20.62 -11.04
C ASN A 115 8.56 19.29 -10.28
N THR A 116 9.03 19.36 -9.03
CA THR A 116 9.41 18.19 -8.23
C THR A 116 8.52 18.05 -7.00
N VAL A 117 8.25 16.82 -6.57
CA VAL A 117 7.47 16.51 -5.37
C VAL A 117 8.29 15.60 -4.46
N LEU A 118 8.56 16.04 -3.23
CA LEU A 118 9.26 15.23 -2.23
C LEU A 118 8.35 14.12 -1.68
N ILE A 119 8.74 12.87 -1.90
CA ILE A 119 7.99 11.70 -1.43
C ILE A 119 8.71 11.05 -0.25
N ARG A 120 8.04 11.01 0.91
CA ARG A 120 8.54 10.33 2.11
C ARG A 120 8.15 8.85 2.09
N GLY A 121 9.04 8.01 1.58
CA GLY A 121 8.86 6.56 1.49
C GLY A 121 9.07 5.82 2.82
N LYS A 122 8.62 4.55 2.84
CA LYS A 122 8.78 3.65 3.99
C LYS A 122 10.26 3.47 4.34
N GLY A 123 10.60 3.70 5.61
CA GLY A 123 11.97 3.59 6.13
C GLY A 123 12.78 4.89 6.10
N ARG A 124 12.12 6.05 6.04
CA ARG A 124 12.76 7.38 5.87
C ARG A 124 13.59 7.48 4.59
N LYS A 125 13.17 6.78 3.53
CA LYS A 125 13.75 6.96 2.19
C LYS A 125 13.02 8.09 1.50
N GLU A 126 13.75 9.12 1.12
CA GLU A 126 13.24 10.24 0.33
C GLU A 126 13.50 9.96 -1.15
N SER A 127 12.49 10.20 -1.98
CA SER A 127 12.60 10.20 -3.43
C SER A 127 12.03 11.52 -3.96
N TYR A 128 12.70 12.08 -4.97
CA TYR A 128 12.30 13.29 -5.68
C TYR A 128 11.70 12.92 -7.03
#